data_AF-A0AB34K4F7-F1
#
_entry.id   AF-A0AB34K4F7-F1
#
_cell.length_a   1.000
_cell.length_b   1.000
_cell.length_c   1.000
_cell.angle_alpha   90.00
_cell.angle_beta   90.00
_cell.angle_gamma   90.00
#
_symmetry.space_group_name_H-M   'P 1'
#
loop_
_entity.id
_entity.type
_entity.pdbx_description
1 polymer ?
#
loop_
_entity_poly.entity_id
_entity_poly.type
_entity_poly.pdbx_seq_one_letter_code
_entity_poly.pdbx_strand_id
1 'polypeptide(L)'
;MPRHPLVFFGREPPAGAGIPSTLRQQACAVAFEPNPRYKVRLENITQQLLDQGKRVLVYTDTAVTVDGGDVVFYTPDADNAVGSVDATTAKAGWLKVNVSSIAVAPFVCWLQAHFAHVALKIDVENLEIPIVKALLASGTLCSRSRMDLFIEYGFHAQVQQLLKRAQTKCQAMDEESAANGTHQVASLRRWAR
;
A
#
# COMPACT_ATOMS: atom_id res chain seq x y z
N MET A 1 -8.82 -4.79 -23.30
CA MET A 1 -7.38 -4.53 -23.09
C MET A 1 -7.16 -4.30 -21.60
N PRO A 2 -6.31 -5.08 -20.91
CA PRO A 2 -5.93 -4.79 -19.53
C PRO A 2 -5.28 -3.41 -19.50
N ARG A 3 -5.78 -2.52 -18.63
CA ARG A 3 -5.20 -1.19 -18.44
C ARG A 3 -4.17 -1.32 -17.32
N HIS A 4 -2.90 -1.14 -17.67
CA HIS A 4 -1.79 -1.22 -16.75
C HIS A 4 -1.95 -0.28 -15.55
N PRO A 5 -1.38 -0.63 -14.39
CA PRO A 5 -1.38 0.25 -13.26
C PRO A 5 -0.63 1.56 -13.57
N LEU A 6 -1.26 2.72 -13.35
CA LEU A 6 -0.57 4.00 -13.48
C LEU A 6 0.16 4.29 -12.17
N VAL A 7 1.48 4.35 -12.23
CA VAL A 7 2.29 4.65 -11.06
C VAL A 7 2.68 6.11 -11.10
N PHE A 8 2.22 6.86 -10.11
CA PHE A 8 2.52 8.28 -9.97
C PHE A 8 3.53 8.48 -8.86
N PHE A 9 4.52 9.32 -9.14
CA PHE A 9 5.59 9.67 -8.20
C PHE A 9 5.51 11.18 -7.96
N GLY A 10 5.40 11.58 -6.70
CA GLY A 10 5.40 12.99 -6.32
C GLY A 10 6.74 13.42 -5.74
N ARG A 11 7.19 14.64 -6.05
CA ARG A 11 7.87 15.49 -5.05
C ARG A 11 6.92 15.71 -3.87
N GLU A 12 7.43 16.18 -2.73
CA GLU A 12 6.60 16.76 -1.67
C GLU A 12 5.46 17.58 -2.28
N PRO A 13 4.20 17.15 -2.09
CA PRO A 13 3.10 18.03 -2.36
C PRO A 13 3.17 19.25 -1.45
N PRO A 14 2.81 20.47 -1.91
CA PRO A 14 2.11 21.35 -0.99
C PRO A 14 0.90 20.56 -0.46
N ALA A 15 0.66 20.58 0.85
CA ALA A 15 -0.36 19.81 1.56
C ALA A 15 -1.48 19.24 0.64
N GLY A 16 -1.36 17.96 0.25
CA GLY A 16 -2.37 17.24 -0.53
C GLY A 16 -2.13 17.05 -2.04
N ALA A 17 -1.08 16.34 -2.48
CA ALA A 17 -0.89 15.93 -3.88
C ALA A 17 -0.43 14.47 -4.08
N GLY A 18 -1.10 13.53 -3.41
CA GLY A 18 -0.93 12.10 -3.69
C GLY A 18 -1.97 11.48 -4.63
N ILE A 19 -3.08 12.16 -4.92
CA ILE A 19 -4.20 11.65 -5.75
C ILE A 19 -4.87 12.88 -6.40
N PRO A 20 -5.31 12.87 -7.67
CA PRO A 20 -6.05 14.00 -8.26
C PRO A 20 -7.23 14.42 -7.36
N SER A 21 -7.50 15.73 -7.22
CA SER A 21 -8.56 16.24 -6.33
C SER A 21 -9.95 15.67 -6.68
N THR A 22 -10.22 15.46 -7.96
CA THR A 22 -11.43 14.81 -8.47
C THR A 22 -11.55 13.37 -8.00
N LEU A 23 -10.47 12.59 -8.08
CA LEU A 23 -10.40 11.23 -7.55
C LEU A 23 -10.57 11.22 -6.03
N ARG A 24 -9.91 12.12 -5.30
CA ARG A 24 -10.07 12.26 -3.84
C ARG A 24 -11.50 12.57 -3.42
N GLN A 25 -12.21 13.36 -4.21
CA GLN A 25 -13.58 13.75 -3.89
C GLN A 25 -14.59 12.62 -4.10
N GLN A 26 -14.30 11.68 -5.00
CA GLN A 26 -15.18 10.58 -5.41
C GLN A 26 -14.79 9.21 -4.83
N ALA A 27 -13.56 9.08 -4.33
CA ALA A 27 -13.05 7.83 -3.80
C ALA A 27 -13.59 7.52 -2.39
N CYS A 28 -13.72 6.22 -2.12
CA CYS A 28 -13.71 5.72 -0.75
C CYS A 28 -12.25 5.54 -0.31
N ALA A 29 -11.94 5.85 0.94
CA ALA A 29 -10.61 5.71 1.49
C ALA A 29 -10.58 4.66 2.60
N VAL A 30 -9.59 3.78 2.55
CA VAL A 30 -9.22 2.91 3.68
C VAL A 30 -7.79 3.22 4.04
N ALA A 31 -7.52 3.49 5.32
CA ALA A 31 -6.19 3.79 5.82
C ALA A 31 -5.86 2.95 7.04
N PHE A 32 -4.56 2.73 7.25
CA PHE A 32 -4.02 1.98 8.37
C PHE A 32 -2.94 2.84 9.01
N GLU A 33 -3.04 3.05 10.31
CA GLU A 33 -2.02 3.76 11.09
C GLU A 33 -1.75 2.97 12.37
N PRO A 34 -0.62 2.27 12.46
CA PRO A 34 -0.30 1.47 13.64
C PRO A 34 0.15 2.31 14.83
N ASN A 35 0.63 3.54 14.64
CA ASN A 35 1.15 4.35 15.72
C ASN A 35 0.00 4.98 16.55
N PRO A 36 -0.18 4.57 17.82
CA PRO A 36 -1.30 5.01 18.67
C PRO A 36 -1.29 6.51 18.93
N ARG A 37 -0.14 7.19 18.75
CA ARG A 37 -0.01 8.64 18.92
C ARG A 37 -0.91 9.43 17.98
N TYR A 38 -1.13 8.92 16.78
CA TYR A 38 -1.95 9.60 15.79
C TYR A 38 -3.43 9.25 15.91
N LYS A 39 -3.80 8.28 16.77
CA LYS A 39 -5.16 7.76 16.90
C LYS A 39 -6.21 8.85 17.08
N VAL A 40 -6.10 9.64 18.16
CA VAL A 40 -7.08 10.70 18.49
C VAL A 40 -7.20 11.73 17.35
N ARG A 41 -6.06 12.12 16.77
CA ARG A 41 -6.04 13.07 15.65
C ARG A 41 -6.73 12.48 14.42
N LEU A 42 -6.44 11.22 14.08
CA LEU A 42 -7.01 10.54 12.93
C LEU A 42 -8.49 10.25 13.11
N GLU A 43 -8.94 9.89 14.31
CA GLU A 43 -10.35 9.73 14.64
C GLU A 43 -11.10 11.06 14.44
N ASN A 44 -10.56 12.17 14.92
CA ASN A 44 -11.14 13.50 14.71
C ASN A 44 -11.21 13.89 13.22
N ILE A 45 -10.14 13.67 12.46
CA ILE A 45 -10.11 13.93 11.01
C ILE A 45 -11.11 13.02 10.29
N THR A 46 -11.21 11.75 10.69
CA THR A 46 -12.14 10.78 10.11
C THR A 46 -13.57 11.26 10.31
N GLN A 47 -13.93 11.66 11.52
CA GLN A 47 -15.27 12.18 11.80
C GLN A 47 -15.58 13.43 10.97
N GLN A 48 -14.65 14.39 10.90
CA GLN A 48 -14.83 15.58 10.06
C GLN A 48 -15.04 15.25 8.58
N LEU A 49 -14.33 14.24 8.05
CA LEU A 49 -14.51 13.80 6.67
C LEU A 49 -15.87 13.10 6.48
N LEU A 50 -16.30 12.27 7.44
CA LEU A 50 -17.62 11.65 7.42
C LEU A 50 -18.75 12.68 7.45
N ASP A 51 -18.62 13.72 8.29
CA ASP A 51 -19.58 14.84 8.37
C ASP A 51 -19.67 15.64 7.05
N GLN A 52 -18.59 15.64 6.26
CA GLN A 52 -18.55 16.20 4.90
C GLN A 52 -19.07 15.22 3.82
N GLY A 53 -19.66 14.09 4.22
CA GLY A 53 -20.18 13.06 3.33
C GLY A 53 -19.11 12.23 2.63
N LYS A 54 -17.85 12.26 3.10
CA LYS A 54 -16.80 11.37 2.58
C LYS A 54 -16.98 9.96 3.15
N ARG A 55 -16.49 8.97 2.41
CA ARG A 55 -16.50 7.57 2.82
C ARG A 55 -15.08 7.17 3.16
N VAL A 56 -14.75 7.24 4.44
CA VAL A 56 -13.41 6.93 4.95
C VAL A 56 -13.51 5.92 6.08
N LEU A 57 -12.60 4.97 6.09
CA LEU A 57 -12.40 4.01 7.17
C LEU A 57 -10.92 4.03 7.55
N VAL A 58 -10.64 4.31 8.82
CA VAL A 58 -9.27 4.32 9.34
C VAL A 58 -9.15 3.25 10.41
N TYR A 59 -8.25 2.30 10.18
CA TYR A 59 -7.85 1.31 11.17
C TYR A 59 -6.65 1.86 11.95
N THR A 60 -6.94 2.48 13.09
CA THR A 60 -5.92 2.82 14.07
C THR A 60 -5.45 1.55 14.79
N ASP A 61 -4.22 1.53 15.27
CA ASP A 61 -3.64 0.37 15.96
C ASP A 61 -3.56 -0.89 15.07
N THR A 62 -3.46 -0.71 13.75
CA THR A 62 -3.33 -1.81 12.77
C THR A 62 -2.23 -1.47 11.77
N ALA A 63 -1.26 -2.36 11.60
CA ALA A 63 -0.20 -2.22 10.61
C ALA A 63 -0.56 -2.88 9.26
N VAL A 64 0.23 -2.55 8.24
CA VAL A 64 0.23 -3.25 6.96
C VAL A 64 1.59 -3.88 6.76
N THR A 65 1.63 -5.19 6.48
CA THR A 65 2.86 -5.93 6.22
C THR A 65 2.72 -6.80 4.98
N VAL A 66 3.80 -7.48 4.61
CA VAL A 66 3.79 -8.45 3.50
C VAL A 66 2.90 -9.65 3.83
N ASP A 67 3.05 -10.22 5.04
CA ASP A 67 2.47 -11.52 5.41
C ASP A 67 1.36 -11.44 6.47
N GLY A 68 1.08 -10.26 7.02
CA GLY A 68 0.18 -10.09 8.17
C GLY A 68 0.85 -10.50 9.49
N GLY A 69 0.03 -10.78 10.52
CA GLY A 69 0.49 -11.18 11.85
C GLY A 69 0.72 -10.00 12.80
N ASP A 70 1.51 -10.18 13.85
CA ASP A 70 1.79 -9.12 14.82
C ASP A 70 3.07 -8.36 14.48
N VAL A 71 3.02 -7.04 14.68
CA VAL A 71 4.12 -6.11 14.43
C VAL A 71 4.50 -5.42 15.72
N VAL A 72 5.79 -5.50 16.04
CA VAL A 72 6.38 -4.78 17.15
C VAL A 72 7.27 -3.67 16.61
N PHE A 73 7.01 -2.45 17.05
CA PHE A 73 7.85 -1.29 16.75
C PHE A 73 7.99 -0.40 17.98
N TYR A 74 8.89 0.58 17.89
CA TYR A 74 9.17 1.52 18.95
C TYR A 74 8.92 2.92 18.44
N THR A 75 8.26 3.73 19.26
CA THR A 75 8.05 5.14 18.98
C THR A 75 8.59 5.96 20.16
N PRO A 76 9.20 7.13 19.92
CA PRO A 76 9.63 8.04 20.99
C PRO A 76 8.50 8.34 21.98
N ASP A 77 8.79 8.97 23.13
CA ASP A 77 7.75 9.46 24.07
C ASP A 77 7.44 10.97 23.91
N ALA A 78 8.05 11.65 22.94
CA ALA A 78 7.84 13.08 22.69
C ALA A 78 6.89 13.36 21.50
N ASP A 79 5.94 14.28 21.65
CA ASP A 79 4.88 14.63 20.68
C ASP A 79 5.35 15.10 19.29
N ASN A 80 6.65 15.41 19.13
CA ASN A 80 7.24 15.90 17.87
C ASN A 80 8.32 14.99 17.29
N ALA A 81 8.53 13.80 17.87
CA ALA A 81 9.54 12.90 17.37
C ALA A 81 8.96 12.04 16.24
N VAL A 82 9.45 12.29 15.03
CA VAL A 82 9.01 11.67 13.79
C VAL A 82 9.51 10.22 13.74
N GLY A 83 8.62 9.30 13.39
CA GLY A 83 8.96 7.94 12.98
C GLY A 83 8.63 6.85 14.00
N SER A 84 8.37 5.67 13.44
CA SER A 84 8.35 4.38 14.14
C SER A 84 9.58 3.59 13.70
N VAL A 85 10.28 2.95 14.62
CA VAL A 85 11.51 2.21 14.31
C VAL A 85 11.46 0.78 14.87
N ASP A 86 12.35 -0.07 14.38
CA ASP A 86 12.55 -1.42 14.92
C ASP A 86 13.29 -1.42 16.28
N ALA A 87 13.42 -2.61 16.87
CA ALA A 87 14.12 -2.78 18.14
C ALA A 87 15.62 -2.40 18.09
N THR A 88 16.26 -2.44 16.91
CA THR A 88 17.69 -2.19 16.76
C THR A 88 18.03 -0.71 16.80
N THR A 89 17.08 0.13 16.39
CA THR A 89 17.20 1.60 16.36
C THR A 89 16.57 2.27 17.59
N ALA A 90 15.77 1.50 18.35
CA ALA A 90 15.08 1.99 19.54
C ALA A 90 16.06 2.49 20.62
N LYS A 91 15.71 3.63 21.26
CA LYS A 91 16.47 4.16 22.40
C LYS A 91 15.76 3.81 23.71
N ALA A 92 16.51 3.83 24.80
CA ALA A 92 15.95 3.66 26.14
C ALA A 92 14.81 4.68 26.38
N GLY A 93 13.70 4.20 26.95
CA GLY A 93 12.50 5.02 27.22
C GLY A 93 11.53 5.17 26.05
N TRP A 94 11.81 4.60 24.87
CA TRP A 94 10.84 4.60 23.78
C TRP A 94 9.69 3.62 24.06
N LEU A 95 8.47 4.00 23.67
CA LEU A 95 7.29 3.19 23.82
C LEU A 95 7.36 2.01 22.85
N LYS A 96 7.34 0.79 23.40
CA LYS A 96 7.17 -0.44 22.64
C LYS A 96 5.68 -0.59 22.31
N VAL A 97 5.36 -0.65 21.02
CA VAL A 97 4.01 -0.86 20.52
C VAL A 97 3.94 -2.23 19.88
N ASN A 98 2.85 -2.96 20.18
CA ASN A 98 2.54 -4.25 19.56
C ASN A 98 1.12 -4.17 18.99
N VAL A 99 0.99 -4.36 17.68
CA VAL A 99 -0.28 -4.26 16.95
C VAL A 99 -0.41 -5.41 15.99
N SER A 100 -1.65 -5.82 15.71
CA SER A 100 -1.91 -6.74 14.61
C SER A 100 -1.75 -6.04 13.26
N SER A 101 -1.52 -6.83 12.22
CA SER A 101 -1.33 -6.34 10.87
C SER A 101 -2.09 -7.17 9.84
N ILE A 102 -2.42 -6.51 8.73
CA ILE A 102 -2.98 -7.16 7.56
C ILE A 102 -1.90 -7.46 6.53
N ALA A 103 -2.07 -8.56 5.82
CA ALA A 103 -1.26 -8.89 4.65
C ALA A 103 -1.70 -8.02 3.45
N VAL A 104 -0.79 -7.23 2.90
CA VAL A 104 -1.09 -6.24 1.87
C VAL A 104 -1.62 -6.85 0.57
N ALA A 105 -1.02 -7.95 0.10
CA ALA A 105 -1.39 -8.53 -1.18
C ALA A 105 -2.80 -9.15 -1.18
N PRO A 106 -3.18 -10.00 -0.20
CA PRO A 106 -4.56 -10.48 -0.08
C PRO A 106 -5.59 -9.35 0.04
N PHE A 107 -5.28 -8.30 0.81
CA PHE A 107 -6.17 -7.15 0.99
C PHE A 107 -6.39 -6.38 -0.32
N VAL A 108 -5.32 -6.06 -1.06
CA VAL A 108 -5.44 -5.36 -2.34
C VAL A 108 -6.14 -6.24 -3.38
N CYS A 109 -5.87 -7.54 -3.41
CA CYS A 109 -6.60 -8.48 -4.27
C CYS A 109 -8.11 -8.49 -3.96
N TRP A 110 -8.49 -8.47 -2.67
CA TRP A 110 -9.88 -8.32 -2.27
C TRP A 110 -10.49 -7.00 -2.76
N LEU A 111 -9.78 -5.88 -2.64
CA LEU A 111 -10.26 -4.59 -3.16
C LEU A 111 -10.48 -4.65 -4.68
N GLN A 112 -9.53 -5.23 -5.43
CA GLN A 112 -9.62 -5.35 -6.88
C GLN A 112 -10.78 -6.25 -7.35
N ALA A 113 -11.20 -7.21 -6.54
CA ALA A 113 -12.37 -8.05 -6.83
C ALA A 113 -13.71 -7.30 -6.65
N HIS A 114 -13.73 -6.22 -5.85
CA HIS A 114 -14.96 -5.49 -5.50
C HIS A 114 -15.03 -4.08 -6.11
N PHE A 115 -13.89 -3.52 -6.54
CA PHE A 115 -13.79 -2.16 -7.04
C PHE A 115 -13.09 -2.11 -8.40
N ALA A 116 -13.67 -1.36 -9.33
CA ALA A 116 -13.14 -1.24 -10.69
C ALA A 116 -11.81 -0.47 -10.78
N HIS A 117 -11.57 0.42 -9.81
CA HIS A 117 -10.36 1.25 -9.73
C HIS A 117 -9.90 1.33 -8.28
N VAL A 118 -8.66 0.94 -8.03
CA VAL A 118 -7.99 1.02 -6.72
C VAL A 118 -6.82 1.98 -6.82
N ALA A 119 -6.67 2.90 -5.88
CA ALA A 119 -5.46 3.71 -5.72
C ALA A 119 -4.80 3.35 -4.39
N LEU A 120 -3.52 2.97 -4.42
CA LEU A 120 -2.75 2.59 -3.24
C LEU A 120 -1.61 3.58 -3.02
N LYS A 121 -1.63 4.28 -1.89
CA LYS A 121 -0.46 5.02 -1.38
C LYS A 121 0.27 4.13 -0.37
N ILE A 122 1.58 3.97 -0.53
CA ILE A 122 2.46 3.31 0.45
C ILE A 122 3.45 4.34 0.94
N ASP A 123 3.47 4.53 2.25
CA ASP A 123 4.29 5.48 2.97
C ASP A 123 4.58 4.83 4.32
N VAL A 124 5.53 3.88 4.29
CA VAL A 124 5.83 3.00 5.42
C VAL A 124 7.31 2.74 5.42
N GLU A 125 8.01 3.43 6.32
CA GLU A 125 9.47 3.40 6.45
C GLU A 125 10.05 1.99 6.28
N ASN A 126 10.89 1.83 5.25
CA ASN A 126 11.64 0.61 4.90
C ASN A 126 10.79 -0.60 4.42
N LEU A 127 9.48 -0.46 4.26
CA LEU A 127 8.60 -1.53 3.79
C LEU A 127 8.05 -1.33 2.38
N GLU A 128 8.29 -0.19 1.74
CA GLU A 128 7.78 0.10 0.40
C GLU A 128 8.26 -0.91 -0.63
N ILE A 129 9.57 -1.19 -0.66
CA ILE A 129 10.15 -2.15 -1.62
C ILE A 129 9.66 -3.59 -1.35
N PRO A 130 9.71 -4.13 -0.11
CA PRO A 130 9.13 -5.43 0.22
C PRO A 130 7.65 -5.55 -0.19
N ILE A 131 6.83 -4.55 0.12
CA ILE A 131 5.40 -4.54 -0.22
C ILE A 131 5.21 -4.59 -1.74
N VAL A 132 5.94 -3.77 -2.51
CA VAL A 132 5.88 -3.81 -3.98
C VAL A 132 6.25 -5.20 -4.50
N LYS A 133 7.33 -5.80 -4.01
CA LYS A 133 7.72 -7.16 -4.41
C LYS A 133 6.65 -8.19 -4.09
N ALA A 134 5.99 -8.09 -2.95
CA ALA A 134 4.89 -8.98 -2.57
C ALA A 134 3.66 -8.81 -3.48
N LEU A 135 3.30 -7.57 -3.80
CA LEU A 135 2.22 -7.24 -4.75
C LEU A 135 2.52 -7.76 -6.18
N LEU A 136 3.79 -7.77 -6.56
CA LEU A 136 4.27 -8.37 -7.81
C LEU A 136 4.21 -9.90 -7.79
N ALA A 137 4.76 -10.52 -6.76
CA ALA A 137 4.83 -11.97 -6.64
C ALA A 137 3.43 -12.61 -6.53
N SER A 138 2.48 -11.89 -5.94
CA SER A 138 1.08 -12.31 -5.86
C SER A 138 0.28 -12.08 -7.16
N GLY A 139 0.85 -11.41 -8.15
CA GLY A 139 0.15 -11.08 -9.40
C GLY A 139 -0.92 -9.99 -9.24
N THR A 140 -1.05 -9.40 -8.05
CA THR A 140 -2.03 -8.35 -7.75
C THR A 140 -1.85 -7.13 -8.66
N LEU A 141 -0.61 -6.81 -9.04
CA LEU A 141 -0.31 -5.72 -9.97
C LEU A 141 -0.54 -6.07 -11.46
N CYS A 142 -0.76 -7.35 -11.77
CA CYS A 142 -1.08 -7.83 -13.12
C CYS A 142 -2.58 -8.09 -13.32
N SER A 143 -3.44 -7.81 -12.33
CA SER A 143 -4.88 -8.09 -12.44
C SER A 143 -5.58 -7.09 -13.40
N ARG A 144 -6.78 -7.45 -13.87
CA ARG A 144 -7.54 -6.67 -14.87
C ARG A 144 -8.08 -5.32 -14.37
N SER A 145 -8.20 -5.15 -13.05
CA SER A 145 -8.62 -3.88 -12.44
C SER A 145 -7.54 -2.82 -12.59
N ARG A 146 -7.95 -1.58 -12.87
CA ARG A 146 -7.01 -0.46 -12.91
C ARG A 146 -6.51 -0.17 -11.50
N MET A 147 -5.21 -0.32 -11.27
CA MET A 147 -4.60 0.00 -9.98
C MET A 147 -3.64 1.16 -10.13
N ASP A 148 -3.79 2.24 -9.38
CA ASP A 148 -2.80 3.31 -9.38
C ASP A 148 -1.93 3.18 -8.11
N LEU A 149 -0.61 3.16 -8.26
CA LEU A 149 0.32 2.97 -7.14
C LEU A 149 1.11 4.28 -6.90
N PHE A 150 1.17 4.71 -5.65
CA PHE A 150 1.83 5.93 -5.22
C PHE A 150 2.82 5.58 -4.10
N ILE A 151 4.10 5.86 -4.31
CA ILE A 151 5.18 5.52 -3.35
C ILE A 151 6.05 6.75 -3.11
N GLU A 152 6.50 6.91 -1.87
CA GLU A 152 7.45 7.92 -1.40
C GLU A 152 8.72 8.03 -2.28
N TYR A 153 9.25 9.26 -2.44
CA TYR A 153 10.29 9.58 -3.42
C TYR A 153 11.62 8.84 -3.21
N GLY A 154 11.98 8.52 -1.96
CA GLY A 154 13.26 7.89 -1.60
C GLY A 154 13.54 6.56 -2.31
N PHE A 155 12.50 5.87 -2.79
CA PHE A 155 12.60 4.57 -3.44
C PHE A 155 12.34 4.60 -4.95
N HIS A 156 12.21 5.78 -5.55
CA HIS A 156 11.74 5.97 -6.93
C HIS A 156 12.45 5.08 -7.97
N ALA A 157 13.79 5.12 -8.02
CA ALA A 157 14.55 4.40 -9.04
C ALA A 157 14.40 2.86 -8.93
N GLN A 158 14.39 2.34 -7.70
CA GLN A 158 14.28 0.90 -7.44
C GLN A 158 12.86 0.40 -7.73
N VAL A 159 11.84 1.14 -7.28
CA VAL A 159 10.43 0.85 -7.55
C VAL A 159 10.16 0.86 -9.06
N GLN A 160 10.65 1.88 -9.78
CA GLN A 160 10.53 1.96 -11.23
C GLN A 160 11.12 0.75 -11.95
N GLN A 161 12.30 0.30 -11.52
CA GLN A 161 12.92 -0.88 -12.11
C GLN A 161 12.10 -2.15 -11.85
N LEU A 162 11.56 -2.31 -10.64
CA LEU A 162 10.68 -3.43 -10.29
C LEU A 162 9.39 -3.43 -11.12
N LEU A 163 8.78 -2.26 -11.28
CA LEU A 163 7.55 -2.10 -12.05
C LEU A 163 7.75 -2.32 -13.55
N LYS A 164 8.86 -1.87 -14.14
CA LYS A 164 9.18 -2.16 -15.54
C LYS A 164 9.31 -3.67 -15.78
N ARG A 165 10.04 -4.36 -14.90
CA ARG A 165 10.18 -5.83 -14.96
C ARG A 165 8.82 -6.53 -14.81
N ALA A 166 7.96 -6.00 -13.95
CA ALA A 166 6.62 -6.50 -13.76
C ALA A 166 5.74 -6.33 -15.00
N GLN A 167 5.76 -5.14 -15.62
CA GLN A 167 4.97 -4.84 -16.82
C GLN A 167 5.33 -5.80 -17.96
N THR A 168 6.63 -6.01 -18.23
CA THR A 168 7.09 -6.98 -19.22
C THR A 168 6.59 -8.39 -18.90
N LYS A 169 6.53 -8.76 -17.63
CA LYS A 169 6.07 -10.08 -17.19
C LYS A 169 4.55 -10.25 -17.29
N CYS A 170 3.76 -9.24 -16.92
CA CYS A 170 2.31 -9.29 -17.09
C CYS A 170 1.96 -9.41 -18.57
N GLN A 171 2.67 -8.70 -19.47
CA GLN A 171 2.51 -8.80 -20.92
C GLN A 171 2.82 -10.21 -21.44
N ALA A 172 3.95 -10.80 -21.03
CA ALA A 172 4.30 -12.17 -21.40
C ALA A 172 3.24 -13.20 -20.93
N MET A 173 2.66 -13.01 -19.73
CA MET A 173 1.60 -13.89 -19.21
C MET A 173 0.28 -13.77 -19.99
N ASP A 174 -0.06 -12.57 -20.44
CA ASP A 174 -1.24 -12.33 -21.29
C ASP A 174 -1.07 -12.98 -22.67
N GLU A 175 0.13 -12.88 -23.26
CA GLU A 175 0.47 -13.50 -24.54
C GLU A 175 0.45 -15.04 -24.48
N GLU A 176 1.01 -15.63 -23.41
CA GLU A 176 0.99 -17.09 -23.18
C GLU A 176 -0.44 -17.62 -22.96
N SER A 177 -1.28 -16.86 -22.23
CA SER A 177 -2.69 -17.20 -22.01
C SER A 177 -3.52 -17.09 -23.29
N ALA A 178 -3.22 -16.12 -24.16
CA ALA A 178 -3.87 -15.96 -25.46
C ALA A 178 -3.47 -17.07 -26.44
N ALA A 179 -2.22 -17.52 -26.40
CA ALA A 179 -1.72 -18.62 -27.24
C ALA A 179 -2.29 -19.99 -26.84
N ASN A 180 -2.50 -20.24 -25.54
CA ASN A 180 -2.93 -21.55 -25.03
C ASN A 180 -4.45 -21.69 -24.83
N GLY A 181 -5.26 -20.69 -25.17
CA GLY A 181 -6.73 -20.75 -25.09
C GLY A 181 -7.29 -21.05 -23.69
N THR A 182 -6.46 -20.94 -22.64
CA THR A 182 -6.79 -21.33 -21.27
C THR A 182 -6.58 -20.17 -20.32
N HIS A 183 -7.67 -19.69 -19.71
CA HIS A 183 -7.62 -18.80 -18.57
C HIS A 183 -7.18 -19.60 -17.33
N GLN A 184 -5.88 -19.77 -17.09
CA GLN A 184 -5.40 -20.35 -15.82
C GLN A 184 -4.38 -19.48 -15.09
N VAL A 185 -4.77 -19.12 -13.86
CA VAL A 185 -4.08 -18.31 -12.84
C VAL A 185 -2.95 -19.11 -12.14
N ALA A 186 -2.22 -19.98 -12.88
CA ALA A 186 -1.38 -21.00 -12.24
C ALA A 186 0.13 -20.64 -12.07
N SER A 187 0.66 -19.58 -12.71
CA SER A 187 2.14 -19.41 -12.81
C SER A 187 2.83 -18.60 -11.70
N LEU A 188 2.09 -18.06 -10.72
CA LEU A 188 2.64 -17.11 -9.75
C LEU A 188 3.57 -17.73 -8.68
N ARG A 189 3.41 -19.01 -8.33
CA ARG A 189 4.14 -19.64 -7.20
C ARG A 189 5.63 -19.93 -7.45
N ARG A 190 6.11 -19.90 -8.70
CA ARG A 190 7.48 -20.34 -9.02
C ARG A 190 8.55 -19.25 -8.82
N TRP A 191 8.15 -18.01 -8.54
CA TRP A 191 9.03 -16.84 -8.65
C TRP A 191 9.29 -16.08 -7.34
N ALA A 192 8.79 -16.57 -6.20
CA ALA A 192 9.01 -15.98 -4.87
C ALA A 192 10.30 -16.49 -4.18
N ARG A 193 11.29 -16.98 -4.94
CA ARG A 193 12.62 -17.34 -4.44
C ARG A 193 13.67 -16.45 -5.07
#